data_AF-Q6AQE5-F1
#
_entry.id   AF-Q6AQE5-F1
#
_cell.length_a   1.000
_cell.length_b   1.000
_cell.length_c   1.000
_cell.angle_alpha   90.00
_cell.angle_beta   90.00
_cell.angle_gamma   90.00
#
_symmetry.space_group_name_H-M   'P 1'
#
loop_
_entity.id
_entity.type
_entity.pdbx_description
1 polymer ?
#
loop_
_entity_poly.entity_id
_entity_poly.type
_entity_poly.pdbx_seq_one_letter_code
_entity_poly.pdbx_strand_id
1 'polypeptide(L)'
;MNAFAIFLTIFFAAPALCLETSVDGELFETSRQVDVLDCGSYKIETVQEIWPEELLWDLIPKGASSGHFADLSVLSHENYLVLPRGERIRIPNFKRIHQDSPGLYRDRVYFSYPQACVGRKVIFTLWAGGNCSKCEVWIEAVFSEEGTLINSQIIDYQEVEGQLP
;
A
#
# COMPACT_ATOMS: atom_id res chain seq x y z
N MET A 1 -0.12 -56.55 -20.99
CA MET A 1 -0.52 -56.37 -19.58
C MET A 1 -0.01 -55.03 -19.11
N ASN A 2 -0.91 -54.24 -18.52
CA ASN A 2 -0.84 -52.80 -18.36
C ASN A 2 0.14 -52.35 -17.27
N ALA A 3 0.99 -51.36 -17.58
CA ALA A 3 1.75 -50.62 -16.58
C ALA A 3 0.90 -49.43 -16.10
N PHE A 4 0.47 -49.46 -14.84
CA PHE A 4 -0.22 -48.36 -14.18
C PHE A 4 0.82 -47.32 -13.76
N ALA A 5 0.83 -46.15 -14.40
CA ALA A 5 1.63 -45.02 -13.97
C ALA A 5 0.86 -44.27 -12.87
N ILE A 6 1.39 -44.31 -11.64
CA ILE A 6 0.87 -43.50 -10.52
C ILE A 6 1.45 -42.10 -10.67
N PHE A 7 0.62 -41.16 -11.12
CA PHE A 7 0.97 -39.74 -11.19
C PHE A 7 0.81 -39.15 -9.77
N LEU A 8 1.94 -38.99 -9.06
CA LEU A 8 1.97 -38.39 -7.74
C LEU A 8 1.94 -36.86 -7.90
N THR A 9 0.75 -36.26 -7.86
CA THR A 9 0.62 -34.80 -7.77
C THR A 9 1.00 -34.34 -6.37
N ILE A 10 2.23 -33.85 -6.22
CA ILE A 10 2.68 -33.12 -5.05
C ILE A 10 2.01 -31.74 -5.10
N PHE A 11 0.98 -31.55 -4.29
CA PHE A 11 0.45 -30.21 -4.00
C PHE A 11 1.48 -29.47 -3.16
N PHE A 12 2.27 -28.60 -3.80
CA PHE A 12 3.06 -27.59 -3.10
C PHE A 12 2.08 -26.57 -2.49
N ALA A 13 1.68 -26.80 -1.24
CA ALA A 13 1.09 -25.74 -0.42
C ALA A 13 2.20 -24.70 -0.17
N ALA A 14 2.09 -23.53 -0.78
CA ALA A 14 2.97 -22.42 -0.45
C ALA A 14 2.80 -22.08 1.04
N PRO A 15 3.88 -21.88 1.81
CA PRO A 15 3.75 -21.47 3.19
C PRO A 15 3.09 -20.09 3.22
N ALA A 16 1.92 -19.99 3.83
CA ALA A 16 1.40 -18.73 4.31
C ALA A 16 2.42 -18.22 5.34
N LEU A 17 3.20 -17.20 4.99
CA LEU A 17 4.08 -16.50 5.91
C LEU A 17 3.18 -15.73 6.89
N CYS A 18 2.83 -16.37 8.02
CA CYS A 18 2.28 -15.67 9.17
C CYS A 18 3.38 -14.74 9.70
N LEU A 19 3.14 -13.44 9.62
CA LEU A 19 4.00 -12.41 10.18
C LEU A 19 3.45 -12.08 11.57
N GLU A 20 4.25 -12.21 12.61
CA GLU A 20 3.86 -11.87 13.99
C GLU A 20 4.48 -10.53 14.40
N THR A 21 3.74 -9.77 15.20
CA THR A 21 4.23 -8.52 15.80
C THR A 21 3.75 -8.42 17.25
N SER A 22 4.50 -7.71 18.08
CA SER A 22 4.26 -7.63 19.52
C SER A 22 3.71 -6.28 19.95
N VAL A 23 2.62 -6.30 20.70
CA VAL A 23 2.02 -5.14 21.39
C VAL A 23 1.94 -5.48 22.87
N ASP A 24 2.56 -4.65 23.71
CA ASP A 24 2.60 -4.82 25.18
C ASP A 24 3.02 -6.23 25.67
N GLY A 25 3.81 -6.95 24.87
CA GLY A 25 4.30 -8.29 25.17
C GLY A 25 3.40 -9.43 24.68
N GLU A 26 2.21 -9.14 24.14
CA GLU A 26 1.37 -10.10 23.43
C GLU A 26 1.76 -10.15 21.95
N LEU A 27 1.65 -11.33 21.34
CA LEU A 27 1.93 -11.55 19.91
C LEU A 27 0.62 -11.66 19.16
N PHE A 28 0.52 -10.95 18.04
CA PHE A 28 -0.62 -11.06 17.14
C PHE A 28 -0.14 -11.44 15.75
N GLU A 29 -0.88 -12.36 15.13
CA GLU A 29 -0.70 -12.71 13.72
C GLU A 29 -1.23 -11.57 12.84
N THR A 30 -0.44 -11.16 11.87
CA THR A 30 -0.81 -10.15 10.90
C THR A 30 -1.16 -10.79 9.57
N SER A 31 -1.97 -10.08 8.80
CA SER A 31 -2.28 -10.46 7.44
C SER A 31 -1.48 -9.60 6.47
N ARG A 32 -0.94 -10.24 5.44
CA ARG A 32 -0.31 -9.56 4.32
C ARG A 32 -1.28 -9.53 3.14
N GLN A 33 -1.65 -8.34 2.73
CA GLN A 33 -2.49 -8.11 1.54
C GLN A 33 -1.64 -7.55 0.40
N VAL A 34 -1.93 -8.00 -0.82
CA VAL A 34 -1.25 -7.56 -2.03
C VAL A 34 -2.29 -7.24 -3.09
N ASP A 35 -2.41 -5.96 -3.41
CA ASP A 35 -3.23 -5.47 -4.52
C ASP A 35 -2.35 -5.21 -5.73
N VAL A 36 -2.88 -5.48 -6.92
CA VAL A 36 -2.12 -5.36 -8.17
C VAL A 36 -2.91 -4.55 -9.19
N LEU A 37 -2.32 -3.43 -9.63
CA LEU A 37 -2.78 -2.70 -10.81
C LEU A 37 -1.95 -3.11 -12.02
N ASP A 38 -2.61 -3.70 -13.02
CA ASP A 38 -1.97 -4.08 -14.28
C ASP A 38 -1.97 -2.90 -15.27
N CYS A 39 -0.78 -2.43 -15.66
CA CYS A 39 -0.59 -1.33 -16.62
C CYS A 39 -0.19 -1.84 -18.02
N GLY A 40 -0.35 -3.15 -18.30
CA GLY A 40 0.04 -3.80 -19.54
C GLY A 40 1.51 -4.18 -19.59
N SER A 41 2.41 -3.19 -19.76
CA SER A 41 3.86 -3.46 -19.86
C SER A 41 4.60 -3.47 -18.52
N TYR A 42 3.90 -3.21 -17.42
CA TYR A 42 4.40 -3.29 -16.05
C TYR A 42 3.19 -3.40 -15.11
N LYS A 43 3.46 -3.69 -13.83
CA LYS A 43 2.44 -3.71 -12.78
C LYS A 43 2.83 -2.81 -11.62
N ILE A 44 1.85 -2.33 -10.88
CA ILE A 44 2.05 -1.70 -9.58
C ILE A 44 1.46 -2.63 -8.53
N GLU A 45 2.29 -3.10 -7.60
CA GLU A 45 1.84 -3.86 -6.44
C GLU A 45 1.77 -2.94 -5.23
N THR A 46 0.64 -2.92 -4.55
CA THR A 46 0.47 -2.33 -3.22
C THR A 46 0.50 -3.47 -2.21
N VAL A 47 1.48 -3.43 -1.30
CA VAL A 47 1.61 -4.41 -0.21
C VAL A 47 1.25 -3.73 1.08
N GLN A 48 0.30 -4.34 1.78
CA GLN A 48 -0.15 -3.91 3.09
C GLN A 48 0.08 -5.03 4.10
N GLU A 49 0.52 -4.66 5.29
CA GLU A 49 0.54 -5.52 6.46
C GLU A 49 -0.46 -4.96 7.45
N ILE A 50 -1.38 -5.80 7.91
CA ILE A 50 -2.57 -5.37 8.64
C ILE A 50 -2.70 -6.21 9.91
N TRP A 51 -2.90 -5.53 11.03
CA TRP A 51 -3.28 -6.15 12.31
C TRP A 51 -4.61 -6.90 12.17
N PRO A 52 -4.83 -7.97 12.97
CA PRO A 52 -6.11 -8.66 12.93
C PRO A 52 -7.22 -7.74 13.41
N GLU A 53 -8.42 -7.87 12.82
CA GLU A 53 -9.60 -7.04 13.15
C GLU A 53 -9.99 -7.12 14.64
N GLU A 54 -9.62 -8.22 15.30
CA GLU A 54 -9.88 -8.50 16.71
C GLU A 54 -9.03 -7.65 17.67
N LEU A 55 -7.92 -7.06 17.18
CA LEU A 55 -7.11 -6.15 17.99
C LEU A 55 -7.88 -4.84 18.22
N LEU A 56 -8.29 -4.62 19.46
CA LEU A 56 -9.00 -3.40 19.84
C LEU A 56 -8.15 -2.16 19.52
N TRP A 57 -8.79 -1.16 18.94
CA TRP A 57 -8.16 0.08 18.48
C TRP A 57 -7.36 0.79 19.59
N ASP A 58 -7.83 0.70 20.83
CA ASP A 58 -7.20 1.30 22.01
C ASP A 58 -5.89 0.61 22.42
N LEU A 59 -5.65 -0.61 21.96
CA LEU A 59 -4.44 -1.39 22.24
C LEU A 59 -3.33 -1.09 21.23
N ILE A 60 -3.65 -0.54 20.05
CA ILE A 60 -2.64 -0.25 19.02
C ILE A 60 -1.80 0.95 19.47
N PRO A 61 -0.50 0.79 19.73
CA PRO A 61 0.35 1.92 20.07
C PRO A 61 0.34 2.90 18.91
N LYS A 62 0.02 4.17 19.17
CA LYS A 62 -0.09 5.23 18.14
C LYS A 62 1.19 5.42 17.30
N GLY A 63 2.34 4.94 17.78
CA GLY A 63 3.61 4.93 17.04
C GLY A 63 3.97 3.61 16.33
N ALA A 64 3.19 2.54 16.54
CA ALA A 64 3.41 1.22 15.93
C ALA A 64 2.63 1.05 14.61
N SER A 65 1.53 1.78 14.43
CA SER A 65 0.79 1.82 13.16
C SER A 65 1.37 2.88 12.23
N SER A 66 1.70 2.49 11.00
CA SER A 66 2.03 3.47 9.95
C SER A 66 0.81 4.26 9.48
N GLY A 67 -0.39 3.76 9.79
CA GLY A 67 -1.65 4.42 9.52
C GLY A 67 -2.21 5.19 10.70
N HIS A 68 -1.39 5.62 11.67
CA HIS A 68 -1.85 6.67 12.57
C HIS A 68 -2.30 7.88 11.74
N PHE A 69 -3.55 8.28 11.96
CA PHE A 69 -4.38 9.12 11.09
C PHE A 69 -4.97 8.42 9.86
N ALA A 70 -4.24 7.60 9.09
CA ALA A 70 -4.84 6.86 7.97
C ALA A 70 -5.78 5.72 8.41
N ASP A 71 -5.23 4.54 8.65
CA ASP A 71 -5.95 3.39 9.19
C ASP A 71 -5.09 2.74 10.28
N LEU A 72 -5.58 2.72 11.52
CA LEU A 72 -4.82 2.21 12.65
C LEU A 72 -4.49 0.72 12.54
N SER A 73 -5.27 -0.04 11.76
CA SER A 73 -5.01 -1.45 11.49
C SER A 73 -3.79 -1.68 10.59
N VAL A 74 -3.37 -0.68 9.81
CA VAL A 74 -2.27 -0.83 8.85
C VAL A 74 -0.91 -0.62 9.52
N LEU A 75 -0.12 -1.69 9.57
CA LEU A 75 1.26 -1.73 10.06
C LEU A 75 2.23 -1.11 9.06
N SER A 76 2.14 -1.55 7.81
CA SER A 76 3.01 -1.08 6.73
C SER A 76 2.22 -0.97 5.43
N HIS A 77 2.58 0.03 4.61
CA HIS A 77 2.00 0.28 3.30
C HIS A 77 3.12 0.63 2.32
N GLU A 78 3.31 -0.19 1.29
CA GLU A 78 4.38 -0.01 0.33
C GLU A 78 3.91 -0.26 -1.10
N ASN A 79 4.40 0.56 -2.03
CA ASN A 79 4.16 0.37 -3.45
C ASN A 79 5.42 -0.11 -4.16
N TYR A 80 5.23 -1.00 -5.13
CA TYR A 80 6.30 -1.57 -5.94
C TYR A 80 5.93 -1.52 -7.41
N LEU A 81 6.87 -1.08 -8.24
CA LEU A 81 6.79 -1.24 -9.68
C LEU A 81 7.40 -2.59 -10.05
N VAL A 82 6.62 -3.43 -10.74
CA VAL A 82 7.03 -4.75 -11.19
C VAL A 82 7.18 -4.75 -12.70
N LEU A 83 8.43 -4.90 -13.16
CA LEU A 83 8.79 -4.94 -14.57
C LEU A 83 8.51 -6.32 -15.19
N PRO A 84 8.40 -6.44 -16.53
CA PRO A 84 8.13 -7.71 -17.22
C PRO A 84 9.11 -8.85 -16.90
N ARG A 85 10.34 -8.51 -16.53
CA ARG A 85 11.38 -9.48 -16.15
C ARG A 85 11.26 -9.96 -14.70
N GLY A 86 10.23 -9.53 -13.96
CA GLY A 86 10.01 -9.84 -12.56
C GLY A 86 10.82 -8.99 -11.59
N GLU A 87 11.56 -8.00 -12.08
CA GLU A 87 12.26 -7.04 -11.21
C GLU A 87 11.23 -6.18 -10.46
N ARG A 88 11.44 -6.07 -9.16
CA ARG A 88 10.52 -5.41 -8.23
C ARG A 88 11.21 -4.21 -7.60
N ILE A 89 10.80 -3.02 -8.01
CA ILE A 89 11.41 -1.74 -7.63
C ILE A 89 10.48 -1.05 -6.64
N ARG A 90 10.98 -0.73 -5.45
CA ARG A 90 10.19 0.01 -4.44
C ARG A 90 9.94 1.43 -4.95
N ILE A 91 8.67 1.81 -5.03
CA ILE A 91 8.27 3.19 -5.32
C ILE A 91 8.52 4.00 -4.04
N PRO A 92 9.33 5.07 -4.09
CA PRO A 92 9.55 5.89 -2.92
C PRO A 92 8.21 6.44 -2.42
N ASN A 93 7.99 6.40 -1.10
CA ASN A 93 6.87 7.12 -0.52
C ASN A 93 6.94 8.58 -0.94
N PHE A 94 5.79 9.18 -1.23
CA PHE A 94 5.65 10.58 -1.61
C PHE A 94 5.94 11.54 -0.42
N LYS A 95 6.96 11.26 0.41
CA LYS A 95 7.32 11.99 1.65
C LYS A 95 7.60 13.48 1.43
N ARG A 96 7.90 13.89 0.20
CA ARG A 96 8.13 15.30 -0.17
C ARG A 96 6.91 15.98 -0.77
N ILE A 97 5.78 15.29 -0.90
CA ILE A 97 4.60 15.87 -1.53
C ILE A 97 4.07 17.13 -0.84
N HIS A 98 4.30 17.25 0.48
CA HIS A 98 3.96 18.47 1.22
C HIS A 98 4.77 19.70 0.80
N GLN A 99 5.95 19.51 0.20
CA GLN A 99 6.76 20.62 -0.33
C GLN A 99 6.13 21.17 -1.61
N ASP A 100 5.53 20.28 -2.40
CA ASP A 100 4.92 20.58 -3.69
C ASP A 100 3.40 20.86 -3.57
N SER A 101 2.86 20.81 -2.34
CA SER A 101 1.44 20.98 -2.06
C SER A 101 1.16 21.85 -0.84
N PRO A 102 0.89 23.16 -1.04
CA PRO A 102 0.42 24.03 0.03
C PRO A 102 -1.02 23.64 0.40
N GLY A 103 -1.18 22.64 1.26
CA GLY A 103 -2.47 22.13 1.72
C GLY A 103 -2.35 20.84 2.53
N LEU A 104 -1.35 20.02 2.21
CA LEU A 104 -1.14 18.76 2.92
C LEU A 104 -0.51 18.97 4.30
N TYR A 105 -1.19 18.48 5.33
CA TYR A 105 -0.68 18.41 6.70
C TYR A 105 0.65 17.67 6.74
N ARG A 106 1.71 18.35 7.20
CA ARG A 106 3.11 17.87 7.16
C ARG A 106 3.41 16.79 8.19
N ASP A 107 2.56 16.65 9.18
CA ASP A 107 2.65 15.71 10.29
C ASP A 107 1.87 14.42 10.05
N ARG A 108 1.18 14.29 8.90
CA ARG A 108 0.42 13.08 8.54
C ARG A 108 1.20 12.17 7.61
N VAL A 109 1.01 10.87 7.80
CA VAL A 109 1.43 9.84 6.84
C VAL A 109 0.31 9.65 5.82
N TYR A 110 0.66 9.58 4.54
CA TYR A 110 -0.28 9.36 3.46
C TYR A 110 0.00 8.00 2.82
N PHE A 111 -1.01 7.13 2.80
CA PHE A 111 -1.01 5.90 2.02
C PHE A 111 -1.30 6.23 0.56
N SER A 112 -0.58 5.57 -0.35
CA SER A 112 -0.73 5.79 -1.79
C SER A 112 -1.37 4.58 -2.44
N TYR A 113 -2.50 4.76 -3.10
CA TYR A 113 -3.23 3.70 -3.77
C TYR A 113 -3.23 3.96 -5.28
N PRO A 114 -2.63 3.08 -6.10
CA PRO A 114 -2.64 3.23 -7.54
C PRO A 114 -4.06 3.01 -8.07
N GLN A 115 -4.58 3.94 -8.86
CA GLN A 115 -5.94 3.92 -9.40
C GLN A 115 -5.99 3.56 -10.89
N ALA A 116 -5.06 4.11 -11.67
CA ALA A 116 -5.05 3.93 -13.12
C ALA A 116 -3.66 4.16 -13.71
N CYS A 117 -3.42 3.61 -14.90
CA CYS A 117 -2.20 3.86 -15.67
C CYS A 117 -2.55 4.37 -17.08
N VAL A 118 -1.76 5.31 -17.59
CA VAL A 118 -1.83 5.81 -18.97
C VAL A 118 -0.41 5.90 -19.54
N GLY A 119 -0.02 4.92 -20.34
CA GLY A 119 1.36 4.78 -20.80
C GLY A 119 2.30 4.56 -19.60
N ARG A 120 3.22 5.50 -19.36
CA ARG A 120 4.14 5.45 -18.19
C ARG A 120 3.68 6.28 -17.00
N LYS A 121 2.49 6.87 -17.10
CA LYS A 121 1.88 7.66 -16.03
C LYS A 121 1.05 6.74 -15.15
N VAL A 122 1.16 6.90 -13.85
CA VAL A 122 0.30 6.23 -12.88
C VAL A 122 -0.40 7.30 -12.05
N ILE A 123 -1.71 7.16 -11.93
CA ILE A 123 -2.53 7.99 -11.06
C ILE A 123 -2.61 7.31 -9.70
N PHE A 124 -2.21 8.02 -8.66
CA PHE A 124 -2.33 7.59 -7.27
C PHE A 124 -3.36 8.46 -6.56
N THR A 125 -4.17 7.86 -5.71
CA THR A 125 -4.82 8.56 -4.61
C THR A 125 -3.93 8.47 -3.38
N LEU A 126 -3.76 9.58 -2.68
CA LEU A 126 -3.22 9.59 -1.35
C LEU A 126 -4.32 9.75 -0.33
N TRP A 127 -4.22 8.97 0.74
CA TRP A 127 -5.14 9.02 1.84
C TRP A 127 -4.38 9.04 3.15
N ALA A 128 -4.60 10.09 3.94
CA ALA A 128 -4.01 10.26 5.27
C ALA A 128 -4.97 9.88 6.40
N GLY A 129 -6.19 9.43 6.05
CA GLY A 129 -7.34 9.13 6.90
C GLY A 129 -7.66 10.14 8.01
N GLY A 130 -8.48 9.69 8.94
CA GLY A 130 -8.96 10.47 10.08
C GLY A 130 -10.34 11.04 9.82
N ASN A 131 -10.76 11.98 10.68
CA ASN A 131 -12.11 12.58 10.66
C ASN A 131 -12.29 13.64 9.56
N CYS A 132 -11.97 13.30 8.33
CA CYS A 132 -12.27 14.14 7.18
C CYS A 132 -13.18 13.41 6.22
N SER A 133 -14.17 14.15 5.70
CA SER A 133 -15.17 13.61 4.79
C SER A 133 -14.62 13.40 3.37
N LYS A 134 -13.53 14.11 3.04
CA LYS A 134 -12.69 13.92 1.86
C LYS A 134 -11.26 14.26 2.29
N CYS A 135 -10.32 13.34 2.25
CA CYS A 135 -8.87 13.59 2.40
C CYS A 135 -8.13 12.84 1.30
N GLU A 136 -8.50 13.16 0.06
CA GLU A 136 -7.91 12.49 -1.09
C GLU A 136 -7.08 13.50 -1.88
N VAL A 137 -5.80 13.17 -2.04
CA VAL A 137 -4.89 13.88 -2.93
C VAL A 137 -4.67 13.02 -4.14
N TRP A 138 -4.95 13.54 -5.33
CA TRP A 138 -4.69 12.82 -6.55
C TRP A 138 -3.34 13.26 -7.11
N ILE A 139 -2.50 12.29 -7.42
CA ILE A 139 -1.15 12.51 -7.96
C ILE A 139 -1.04 11.80 -9.30
N GLU A 140 -0.43 12.48 -10.25
CA GLU A 140 0.15 11.84 -11.43
C GLU A 140 1.65 11.63 -11.20
N ALA A 141 2.09 10.37 -11.25
CA ALA A 141 3.50 9.99 -11.19
C ALA A 141 3.97 9.45 -12.55
N VAL A 142 5.13 9.88 -13.01
CA VAL A 142 5.73 9.46 -14.29
C VAL A 142 6.96 8.62 -14.02
N PHE A 143 6.99 7.40 -14.56
CA PHE A 143 8.12 6.49 -14.41
C PHE A 143 8.93 6.37 -15.71
N SER A 144 10.24 6.14 -15.57
CA SER A 144 11.10 5.72 -16.68
C SER A 144 10.82 4.27 -17.06
N GLU A 145 11.39 3.78 -18.17
CA GLU A 145 11.23 2.37 -18.58
C GLU A 145 11.91 1.42 -17.58
N GLU A 146 12.94 1.91 -16.91
CA GLU A 146 13.69 1.24 -15.85
C GLU A 146 13.00 1.36 -14.47
N GLY A 147 11.79 1.93 -14.42
CA GLY A 147 11.01 2.05 -13.18
C GLY A 147 11.45 3.16 -12.22
N THR A 148 12.30 4.09 -12.67
CA THR A 148 12.70 5.25 -11.84
C THR A 148 11.59 6.31 -11.87
N LEU A 149 11.19 6.83 -10.71
CA LEU A 149 10.28 7.97 -10.63
C LEU A 149 10.96 9.22 -11.22
N ILE A 150 10.48 9.71 -12.37
CA ILE A 150 11.00 10.89 -13.06
C ILE A 150 10.38 12.16 -12.49
N ASN A 151 9.06 12.15 -12.31
CA ASN A 151 8.29 13.31 -11.84
C ASN A 151 7.03 12.84 -11.10
N SER A 152 6.55 13.66 -10.17
CA SER A 152 5.24 13.50 -9.53
C SER A 152 4.61 14.87 -9.34
N GLN A 153 3.34 15.02 -9.69
CA GLN A 153 2.61 16.28 -9.52
C GLN A 153 1.19 16.01 -9.02
N ILE A 154 0.65 16.95 -8.26
CA ILE A 154 -0.75 16.90 -7.84
C ILE A 154 -1.64 17.31 -9.00
N ILE A 155 -2.71 16.55 -9.19
CA ILE A 155 -3.71 16.80 -10.24
C ILE A 155 -5.07 17.21 -9.67
N ASP A 156 -5.41 16.76 -8.46
CA ASP A 156 -6.57 17.23 -7.71
C ASP A 156 -6.33 17.11 -6.21
N TYR A 157 -6.99 17.96 -5.44
CA TYR A 157 -6.95 17.93 -3.98
C TYR A 157 -8.30 18.33 -3.43
N GLN A 158 -8.89 17.43 -2.64
CA GLN A 158 -10.13 17.68 -1.91
C GLN A 158 -9.90 17.33 -0.45
N GLU A 159 -9.78 18.36 0.39
CA GLU A 159 -9.89 18.22 1.84
C GLU A 159 -11.11 18.96 2.37
N VAL A 160 -11.98 18.22 3.06
CA VAL A 160 -13.12 18.79 3.79
C VAL A 160 -13.04 18.30 5.23
N GLU A 161 -12.62 19.19 6.12
CA GLU A 161 -12.63 18.95 7.57
C GLU A 161 -14.05 18.59 8.00
N GLY A 162 -14.22 17.40 8.57
CA GLY A 162 -15.46 17.05 9.24
C GLY A 162 -15.48 17.72 10.61
N GLN A 163 -16.52 18.51 10.91
CA GLN A 163 -16.86 18.73 12.30
C GLN A 163 -17.36 17.39 12.85
N LEU A 164 -16.63 16.83 13.83
CA LEU A 164 -17.16 15.77 14.66
C LEU A 164 -18.50 16.24 15.26
N PRO A 165 -19.57 15.41 15.25
CA PRO A 165 -20.74 15.66 16.09
C PRO A 165 -20.38 15.68 17.58
#